data_AF-N6SZQ4-F1
#
_entry.id   AF-N6SZQ4-F1
#
_cell.length_a   1.000
_cell.length_b   1.000
_cell.length_c   1.000
_cell.angle_alpha   90.00
_cell.angle_beta   90.00
_cell.angle_gamma   90.00
#
_symmetry.space_group_name_H-M   'P 1'
#
loop_
_entity.id
_entity.type
_entity.pdbx_description
1 polymer ?
#
loop_
_entity_poly.entity_id
_entity_poly.type
_entity_poly.pdbx_seq_one_letter_code
_entity_poly.pdbx_strand_id
1 'polypeptide(L)'
;MFERPIMNGQCIDSTEADIKLMRYRAHVLHSLLVGFVQRRSHRVLQTVLPQKEEYVLLVRLTTFQRQLYDRFMNEVVRTQAVPNPLKAFAVCCKIWNHPDVLYNFLMKRARGDAVDLDLDEVAGAISGKPKFY
;
A
#
# COMPACT_ATOMS: atom_id res chain seq x y z
N MET A 1 18.64 -22.10 -0.51
CA MET A 1 17.92 -23.15 -1.28
C MET A 1 16.56 -22.69 -1.81
N PHE A 2 15.73 -22.03 -0.98
CA PHE A 2 14.37 -21.63 -1.37
C PHE A 2 14.25 -20.15 -1.78
N GLU A 3 14.81 -19.24 -0.97
CA GLU A 3 14.67 -17.79 -1.12
C GLU A 3 15.02 -17.27 -2.53
N ARG A 4 16.27 -17.44 -2.98
CA ARG A 4 16.72 -16.90 -4.28
C ARG A 4 15.89 -17.37 -5.48
N PRO A 5 15.63 -18.69 -5.68
CA PRO A 5 14.75 -19.12 -6.77
C PRO A 5 13.32 -18.62 -6.66
N ILE A 6 12.80 -18.46 -5.44
CA ILE A 6 11.43 -17.98 -5.23
C ILE A 6 11.34 -16.49 -5.60
N MET A 7 12.26 -15.67 -5.10
CA MET A 7 12.30 -14.24 -5.43
C MET A 7 12.52 -14.02 -6.93
N ASN A 8 13.42 -14.80 -7.55
CA ASN A 8 13.74 -14.64 -8.97
C ASN A 8 12.56 -14.90 -9.91
N GLY A 9 11.60 -15.75 -9.53
CA GLY A 9 10.41 -16.02 -10.36
C GLY A 9 9.25 -15.03 -10.14
N GLN A 10 9.40 -14.07 -9.23
CA GLN A 10 8.39 -13.04 -8.94
C GLN A 10 8.66 -11.70 -9.66
N CYS A 11 9.80 -11.59 -10.36
CA CYS A 11 10.15 -10.39 -11.09
C CYS A 11 9.35 -10.29 -12.40
N ILE A 12 9.17 -9.07 -12.91
CA ILE A 12 8.43 -8.82 -14.15
C ILE A 12 9.17 -9.39 -15.37
N ASP A 13 10.49 -9.45 -15.30
CA ASP A 13 11.42 -9.94 -16.32
C ASP A 13 11.77 -11.44 -16.16
N SER A 14 11.12 -12.15 -15.24
CA SER A 14 11.33 -13.58 -15.03
C SER A 14 10.95 -14.40 -16.27
N THR A 15 11.80 -15.37 -16.62
CA THR A 15 11.48 -16.32 -17.71
C THR A 15 10.46 -17.37 -17.27
N GLU A 16 9.84 -18.08 -18.21
CA GLU A 16 8.94 -19.20 -17.88
C GLU A 16 9.63 -20.29 -17.03
N ALA A 17 10.94 -20.50 -17.25
CA ALA A 17 11.75 -21.43 -16.47
C ALA A 17 11.91 -20.97 -15.02
N ASP A 18 12.14 -19.67 -14.80
CA ASP A 18 12.25 -19.07 -13.46
C ASP A 18 10.92 -19.19 -12.70
N ILE A 19 9.81 -18.90 -13.36
CA ILE A 19 8.46 -19.02 -12.78
C ILE A 19 8.18 -20.49 -12.40
N LYS A 20 8.53 -21.44 -13.26
CA LYS A 20 8.36 -22.88 -12.98
C LYS A 20 9.21 -23.33 -11.79
N LEU A 21 10.47 -22.90 -11.74
CA LEU A 21 11.39 -23.20 -10.65
C LEU A 21 10.92 -22.58 -9.32
N MET A 22 10.48 -21.32 -9.33
CA MET A 22 9.88 -20.65 -8.17
C MET A 22 8.68 -21.45 -7.65
N ARG A 23 7.72 -21.79 -8.51
CA ARG A 23 6.50 -22.54 -8.12
C ARG A 23 6.87 -23.86 -7.46
N TYR A 24 7.82 -24.59 -8.04
CA TYR A 24 8.30 -25.85 -7.48
C TYR A 24 8.94 -25.65 -6.10
N ARG A 25 9.85 -24.68 -5.95
CA ARG A 25 10.52 -24.40 -4.67
C ARG A 25 9.55 -23.92 -3.60
N ALA A 26 8.57 -23.08 -3.96
CA ALA A 26 7.52 -22.62 -3.05
C ALA A 26 6.63 -23.79 -2.59
N HIS A 27 6.30 -24.72 -3.49
CA HIS A 27 5.55 -25.92 -3.14
C HIS A 27 6.31 -26.82 -2.15
N VAL A 28 7.59 -27.10 -2.41
CA VAL A 28 8.42 -27.90 -1.50
C VAL A 28 8.55 -27.23 -0.14
N LEU A 29 8.77 -25.91 -0.10
CA LEU A 29 8.84 -25.15 1.15
C LEU A 29 7.54 -25.25 1.94
N HIS A 30 6.38 -25.06 1.27
CA HIS A 30 5.08 -25.23 1.91
C HIS A 30 4.94 -26.62 2.54
N SER A 31 5.28 -27.69 1.80
CA SER A 31 5.19 -29.07 2.29
C SER A 31 6.04 -29.34 3.52
N LEU A 32 7.23 -28.73 3.63
CA LEU A 32 8.08 -28.82 4.83
C LEU A 32 7.47 -28.10 6.04
N LEU A 33 6.64 -27.08 5.82
CA LEU A 33 6.03 -26.26 6.88
C LEU A 33 4.66 -26.77 7.35
N VAL A 34 4.02 -27.70 6.63
CA VAL A 34 2.68 -28.22 6.96
C VAL A 34 2.58 -28.74 8.40
N GLY A 35 3.63 -29.38 8.91
CA GLY A 35 3.65 -29.93 10.28
C GLY A 35 3.83 -28.88 11.38
N PHE A 36 4.27 -27.67 11.04
CA PHE A 36 4.59 -26.61 12.00
C PHE A 36 3.57 -25.46 11.98
N VAL A 37 2.80 -25.33 10.89
CA VAL A 37 1.85 -24.23 10.70
C VAL A 37 0.42 -24.75 10.63
N GLN A 38 -0.38 -24.45 11.66
CA GLN A 38 -1.80 -24.73 11.64
C GLN A 38 -2.56 -23.54 11.03
N ARG A 39 -2.97 -23.66 9.76
CA ARG A 39 -3.80 -22.66 9.07
C ARG A 39 -5.22 -23.20 8.83
N ARG A 40 -6.22 -22.62 9.49
CA ARG A 40 -7.65 -22.90 9.24
C ARG A 40 -8.28 -21.70 8.54
N SER A 41 -9.01 -21.95 7.44
CA SER A 41 -9.75 -20.90 6.75
C SER A 41 -11.04 -20.56 7.51
N HIS A 42 -11.62 -19.37 7.26
CA HIS A 42 -12.94 -18.96 7.75
C HIS A 42 -14.05 -19.97 7.40
N ARG A 43 -13.80 -20.89 6.47
CA ARG A 43 -14.67 -22.04 6.16
C ARG A 43 -15.08 -22.86 7.39
N VAL A 44 -14.24 -22.92 8.43
CA VAL A 44 -14.60 -23.63 9.67
C VAL A 44 -15.76 -22.97 10.42
N LEU A 45 -16.01 -21.69 10.18
CA LEU A 45 -17.09 -20.93 10.82
C LEU A 45 -18.38 -20.94 9.98
N GLN A 46 -18.32 -21.35 8.71
CA GLN A 46 -19.48 -21.31 7.80
C GLN A 46 -20.65 -22.21 8.25
N THR A 47 -20.38 -23.25 9.04
CA THR A 47 -21.42 -24.15 9.55
C THR A 47 -22.11 -23.64 10.82
N VAL A 48 -21.54 -22.62 11.47
CA VAL A 48 -22.00 -22.13 12.78
C VAL A 48 -22.48 -20.68 12.69
N LEU A 49 -21.94 -19.90 11.76
CA LEU A 49 -22.31 -18.51 11.55
C LEU A 49 -23.19 -18.35 10.30
N PRO A 50 -24.07 -17.34 10.28
CA PRO A 50 -24.78 -16.94 9.06
C PRO A 50 -23.82 -16.60 7.91
N GLN A 51 -24.34 -16.69 6.67
CA GLN A 51 -23.58 -16.36 5.48
C GLN A 51 -23.10 -14.90 5.52
N LYS A 52 -21.79 -14.69 5.26
CA LYS A 52 -21.21 -13.36 5.08
C LYS A 52 -21.40 -12.91 3.64
N GLU A 53 -22.12 -11.80 3.44
CA GLU A 53 -22.26 -11.15 2.13
C GLU A 53 -21.27 -9.98 2.03
N GLU A 54 -20.52 -9.92 0.93
CA GLU A 54 -19.52 -8.88 0.66
C GLU A 54 -19.89 -8.17 -0.65
N TYR A 55 -20.03 -6.85 -0.60
CA TYR A 55 -20.39 -6.03 -1.76
C TYR A 55 -19.27 -5.03 -2.06
N VAL A 56 -18.92 -4.89 -3.34
CA VAL A 56 -17.98 -3.88 -3.83
C VAL A 56 -18.76 -2.82 -4.59
N LEU A 57 -18.77 -1.59 -4.09
CA LEU A 57 -19.47 -0.47 -4.71
C LEU A 57 -18.48 0.41 -5.47
N LEU A 58 -18.70 0.54 -6.78
CA LEU A 58 -17.90 1.39 -7.67
C LEU A 58 -18.57 2.76 -7.80
N VAL A 59 -18.22 3.69 -6.92
CA VAL A 59 -18.79 5.03 -6.89
C VAL A 59 -17.89 6.00 -7.66
N ARG A 60 -18.50 6.81 -8.53
CA ARG A 60 -17.78 7.87 -9.27
C ARG A 60 -17.59 9.09 -8.37
N LEU A 61 -16.43 9.74 -8.47
CA LEU A 61 -16.20 11.05 -7.84
C LEU A 61 -17.20 12.09 -8.37
N THR A 62 -17.64 12.99 -7.49
CA THR A 62 -18.45 14.14 -7.89
C THR A 62 -17.64 15.09 -8.77
N THR A 63 -18.33 15.99 -9.48
CA THR A 63 -17.68 17.04 -10.30
C THR A 63 -16.72 17.88 -9.47
N PHE A 64 -17.11 18.25 -8.25
CA PHE A 64 -16.27 19.01 -7.34
C PHE A 64 -15.06 18.23 -6.83
N GLN A 65 -15.24 16.96 -6.43
CA GLN A 65 -14.11 16.10 -6.03
C GLN A 65 -13.11 15.90 -7.18
N ARG A 66 -13.59 15.75 -8.42
CA ARG A 66 -12.74 15.63 -9.61
C ARG A 66 -11.92 16.90 -9.84
N GLN A 67 -12.55 18.07 -9.78
CA GLN A 67 -11.85 19.35 -9.92
C GLN A 67 -10.75 19.52 -8.85
N LEU A 68 -11.06 19.18 -7.59
CA LEU A 68 -10.08 19.20 -6.50
C LEU A 68 -8.92 18.24 -6.76
N TYR A 69 -9.23 17.02 -7.20
CA TYR A 69 -8.23 16.01 -7.52
C TYR A 69 -7.32 16.45 -8.68
N ASP A 70 -7.90 16.92 -9.78
CA ASP A 70 -7.15 17.36 -10.97
C ASP A 70 -6.23 18.53 -10.61
N ARG A 71 -6.75 19.50 -9.85
CA ARG A 71 -5.96 20.65 -9.38
C ARG A 71 -4.81 20.20 -8.49
N PHE A 72 -5.08 19.34 -7.51
CA PHE A 72 -4.06 18.81 -6.61
C PHE A 72 -2.96 18.06 -7.38
N MET A 73 -3.33 17.17 -8.30
CA MET A 73 -2.36 16.39 -9.07
C MET A 73 -1.51 17.27 -9.98
N ASN A 74 -2.12 18.22 -10.68
CA ASN A 74 -1.41 19.04 -11.66
C ASN A 74 -0.61 20.18 -11.04
N GLU A 75 -1.13 20.83 -10.00
CA GLU A 75 -0.49 22.02 -9.42
C GLU A 75 0.42 21.71 -8.22
N VAL A 76 0.26 20.56 -7.56
CA VAL A 76 1.04 20.22 -6.35
C VAL A 76 1.94 19.00 -6.57
N VAL A 77 1.41 17.91 -7.13
CA VAL A 77 2.19 16.67 -7.26
C VAL A 77 3.15 16.74 -8.44
N ARG A 78 2.70 17.21 -9.61
CA ARG A 78 3.52 17.26 -10.83
C ARG A 78 4.53 18.40 -10.88
N THR A 79 4.32 19.45 -10.10
CA THR A 79 5.17 20.66 -10.06
C THR A 79 6.32 20.55 -9.06
N GLN A 80 6.21 19.67 -8.07
CA GLN A 80 7.29 19.45 -7.11
C GLN A 80 8.45 18.69 -7.77
N ALA A 81 9.67 19.20 -7.58
CA ALA A 81 10.90 18.58 -8.09
C ALA A 81 11.09 17.15 -7.55
N VAL A 82 10.62 16.88 -6.32
CA VAL A 82 10.56 15.55 -5.73
C VAL A 82 9.19 15.37 -5.09
N PRO A 83 8.21 14.76 -5.79
CA PRO A 83 6.90 14.51 -5.22
C PRO A 83 7.01 13.48 -4.10
N ASN A 84 6.31 13.72 -2.99
CA ASN A 84 6.15 12.72 -1.92
C ASN A 84 4.86 11.93 -2.16
N PRO A 85 4.93 10.70 -2.72
CA PRO A 85 3.74 9.94 -3.10
C PRO A 85 2.90 9.52 -1.89
N LEU A 86 3.50 9.31 -0.73
CA LEU A 86 2.77 8.93 0.48
C LEU A 86 1.93 10.11 1.00
N LYS A 87 2.53 11.31 1.09
CA LYS A 87 1.80 12.53 1.44
C LYS A 87 0.73 12.84 0.39
N ALA A 88 1.02 12.62 -0.89
CA ALA A 88 0.04 12.80 -1.96
C ALA A 88 -1.16 11.86 -1.82
N PHE A 89 -0.91 10.58 -1.56
CA PHE A 89 -1.96 9.60 -1.28
C PHE A 89 -2.81 9.99 -0.08
N ALA A 90 -2.19 10.43 1.02
CA ALA A 90 -2.91 10.87 2.21
C ALA A 90 -3.81 12.09 1.97
N VAL A 91 -3.48 12.96 1.01
CA VAL A 91 -4.34 14.07 0.58
C VAL A 91 -5.46 13.57 -0.34
N CYS A 92 -5.16 12.67 -1.27
CA CYS A 92 -6.16 12.05 -2.13
C CYS A 92 -7.25 11.33 -1.33
N CYS A 93 -6.90 10.58 -0.27
CA CYS A 93 -7.88 9.96 0.62
C CYS A 93 -8.86 10.97 1.23
N LYS A 94 -8.41 12.19 1.55
CA LYS A 94 -9.28 13.25 2.07
C LYS A 94 -10.25 13.73 0.99
N ILE A 95 -9.79 13.90 -0.25
CA ILE A 95 -10.64 14.29 -1.39
C ILE A 95 -11.70 13.22 -1.68
N TRP A 96 -11.29 11.94 -1.71
CA TRP A 96 -12.18 10.82 -2.03
C TRP A 96 -13.26 10.59 -0.98
N ASN A 97 -12.91 10.71 0.31
CA ASN A 97 -13.86 10.52 1.41
C ASN A 97 -14.90 11.64 1.45
N HIS A 98 -14.46 12.91 1.53
CA HIS A 98 -15.35 14.08 1.40
C HIS A 98 -14.51 15.38 1.28
N PRO A 99 -14.87 16.33 0.39
CA PRO A 99 -14.15 17.60 0.24
C PRO A 99 -13.94 18.39 1.54
N ASP A 100 -14.92 18.36 2.44
CA ASP A 100 -14.80 19.05 3.74
C ASP A 100 -13.72 18.48 4.64
N VAL A 101 -13.36 17.20 4.49
CA VAL A 101 -12.25 16.60 5.24
C VAL A 101 -10.94 17.29 4.84
N LEU A 102 -10.75 17.54 3.54
CA LEU A 102 -9.61 18.31 3.06
C LEU A 102 -9.68 19.77 3.54
N TYR A 103 -10.84 20.41 3.45
CA TYR A 103 -11.03 21.79 3.92
C TYR A 103 -10.66 21.94 5.40
N ASN A 104 -11.25 21.10 6.27
CA ASN A 104 -11.00 21.13 7.71
C ASN A 104 -9.53 20.84 8.04
N PHE A 105 -8.90 19.92 7.30
CA PHE A 105 -7.48 19.64 7.42
C PHE A 105 -6.62 20.88 7.10
N LEU A 106 -6.93 21.59 6.02
CA LEU A 106 -6.23 22.81 5.63
C LEU A 106 -6.48 23.96 6.63
N MET A 107 -7.71 24.08 7.15
CA MET A 107 -8.05 25.09 8.16
C MET A 107 -7.32 24.87 9.49
N LYS A 108 -7.25 23.62 9.97
CA LYS A 108 -6.46 23.28 11.18
C LYS A 108 -4.98 23.60 10.98
N ARG A 109 -4.43 23.25 9.81
CA ARG A 109 -3.06 23.58 9.45
C ARG A 109 -2.80 25.09 9.43
N ALA A 110 -3.74 25.87 8.89
CA ALA A 110 -3.65 27.32 8.85
C ALA A 110 -3.71 27.97 10.25
N ARG A 111 -4.39 27.33 11.20
CA ARG A 111 -4.45 27.74 12.61
C ARG A 111 -3.21 27.36 13.42
N GLY A 112 -2.29 26.58 12.84
CA GLY A 112 -1.09 26.10 13.52
C GLY A 112 -1.35 24.92 14.46
N ASP A 113 -2.53 24.29 14.38
CA ASP A 113 -2.83 23.09 15.14
C ASP A 113 -1.91 21.95 14.68
N ALA A 114 -1.46 21.11 15.61
CA ALA A 114 -0.72 19.89 15.27
C ALA A 114 -1.58 19.04 14.33
N VAL A 115 -1.11 18.89 13.10
CA VAL A 115 -1.83 18.12 12.08
C VAL A 115 -1.28 16.71 12.07
N ASP A 116 -2.09 15.77 12.53
CA ASP A 116 -1.78 14.35 12.49
C ASP A 116 -1.84 13.86 11.03
N LEU A 117 -0.75 14.07 10.31
CA LEU A 117 -0.45 13.28 9.13
C LEU A 117 0.25 12.04 9.68
N ASP A 118 -0.46 10.93 9.81
CA ASP A 118 0.05 9.59 10.17
C ASP A 118 1.06 9.06 9.14
N LEU A 119 2.13 9.79 8.91
CA LEU A 119 3.28 9.45 8.10
C LEU A 119 4.47 10.00 8.87
N ASP A 120 4.90 9.23 9.88
CA ASP A 120 6.17 9.44 10.56
C ASP A 120 7.25 9.73 9.51
N GLU A 121 7.92 10.87 9.64
CA GLU A 121 9.09 11.15 8.85
C GLU A 121 10.13 10.05 9.13
N VAL A 122 10.37 9.18 8.15
CA VAL A 122 11.57 8.34 8.13
C VAL A 122 12.76 9.25 7.81
N ALA A 123 13.05 10.18 8.72
CA ALA A 123 14.22 11.02 8.72
C ALA A 123 15.17 10.48 9.79
N GLY A 124 16.12 9.64 9.37
CA GLY A 124 17.30 9.34 10.19
C GLY A 124 17.83 7.93 10.11
N ALA A 125 18.53 7.59 9.02
CA ALA A 125 19.66 6.63 9.06
C ALA A 125 20.44 6.59 7.73
N ILE A 126 20.97 7.72 7.25
CA ILE A 126 22.15 7.68 6.36
C ILE A 126 23.12 8.79 6.79
N SER A 127 23.64 8.70 8.01
CA SER A 127 24.92 9.32 8.37
C SER A 127 25.96 8.21 8.62
N GLY A 128 26.14 7.35 7.63
CA GLY A 128 27.26 6.40 7.60
C GLY A 128 28.42 7.02 6.84
N LYS A 129 29.44 7.51 7.54
CA LYS A 129 30.72 7.89 6.93
C LYS A 129 31.26 6.73 6.08
N PRO A 130 31.86 6.97 4.90
CA PRO A 130 32.49 5.91 4.13
C PRO A 130 33.68 5.34 4.92
N LYS A 131 33.60 4.06 5.30
CA LYS A 131 34.78 3.29 5.71
C LYS A 131 35.45 2.79 4.43
N PHE A 132 36.60 3.37 4.12
CA PHE A 132 37.58 2.73 3.25
C PHE A 132 38.23 1.59 4.04
N TYR A 133 38.02 0.36 3.59
CA TYR A 133 38.95 -0.76 3.70
C TYR A 133 38.80 -1.62 2.45
#